data_AF-A4BZC4-F1
#
_entry.id   AF-A4BZC4-F1
#
_cell.length_a   1.000
_cell.length_b   1.000
_cell.length_c   1.000
_cell.angle_alpha   90.00
_cell.angle_beta   90.00
_cell.angle_gamma   90.00
#
_symmetry.space_group_name_H-M   'P 1'
#
loop_
_entity.id
_entity.type
_entity.pdbx_description
1 polymer ?
#
loop_
_entity_poly.entity_id
_entity_poly.type
_entity_poly.pdbx_seq_one_letter_code
_entity_poly.pdbx_strand_id
1 'polypeptide(L)'
;MPKNIKPPKKRIEHHGKNVRISRTGGISATKTISKGGYSTTINTNHGVRLHKRLFKGARMGFQRGNFQFIGRFNSGPFQFNISKGGVSTSIKNNRGSYNLFKPRSSSFKLGGIQIRGKNAAILQLTFLAFSLVLNILNFLWHFSVTILWLFFLSVKWFVDFLIGFYKGYKTKER
;
A
#
# COMPACT_ATOMS: atom_id res chain seq x y z
N MET A 1 -11.62 -35.09 23.83
CA MET A 1 -12.82 -34.36 23.37
C MET A 1 -13.08 -34.69 21.89
N PRO A 2 -14.22 -35.27 21.51
CA PRO A 2 -14.50 -35.58 20.12
C PRO A 2 -14.71 -34.30 19.30
N LYS A 3 -14.00 -34.15 18.17
CA LYS A 3 -14.22 -33.08 17.19
C LYS A 3 -15.60 -33.28 16.57
N ASN A 4 -16.53 -32.37 16.84
CA ASN A 4 -17.82 -32.32 16.18
C ASN A 4 -17.63 -31.82 14.73
N ILE A 5 -17.35 -32.74 13.81
CA ILE A 5 -17.15 -32.45 12.38
C ILE A 5 -18.54 -32.22 11.76
N LYS A 6 -19.01 -30.97 11.79
CA LYS A 6 -20.24 -30.58 11.08
C LYS A 6 -20.00 -30.71 9.56
N PRO A 7 -20.93 -31.32 8.80
CA PRO A 7 -20.79 -31.45 7.35
C PRO A 7 -20.74 -30.06 6.68
N PRO A 8 -20.03 -29.91 5.54
CA PRO A 8 -19.89 -28.63 4.85
C PRO A 8 -21.26 -28.11 4.39
N LYS A 9 -21.70 -26.99 4.98
CA LYS A 9 -22.99 -26.35 4.65
C LYS A 9 -22.82 -25.47 3.42
N LYS A 10 -23.42 -25.86 2.28
CA LYS A 10 -23.46 -25.03 1.06
C LYS A 10 -24.30 -23.77 1.29
N ARG A 11 -23.72 -22.60 0.98
CA ARG A 11 -24.36 -21.28 1.10
C ARG A 11 -25.19 -21.02 -0.16
N ILE A 12 -26.51 -21.00 -0.03
CA ILE A 12 -27.46 -20.70 -1.11
C ILE A 12 -27.97 -19.29 -0.91
N GLU A 13 -27.57 -18.38 -1.80
CA GLU A 13 -27.97 -16.98 -1.79
C GLU A 13 -28.22 -16.48 -3.21
N HIS A 14 -29.25 -15.66 -3.36
CA HIS A 14 -29.52 -14.90 -4.57
C HIS A 14 -29.39 -13.41 -4.27
N HIS A 15 -28.64 -12.69 -5.10
CA HIS A 15 -28.40 -11.25 -4.99
C HIS A 15 -29.05 -10.55 -6.17
N GLY A 16 -30.16 -9.83 -5.91
CA GLY A 16 -30.73 -8.85 -6.82
C GLY A 16 -30.17 -7.45 -6.58
N LYS A 17 -30.61 -6.46 -7.37
CA LYS A 17 -30.08 -5.09 -7.36
C LYS A 17 -30.10 -4.41 -5.98
N ASN A 18 -31.22 -4.56 -5.26
CA ASN A 18 -31.42 -4.00 -3.92
C ASN A 18 -31.92 -5.05 -2.92
N VAL A 19 -32.03 -6.32 -3.31
CA VAL A 19 -32.63 -7.39 -2.49
C VAL A 19 -31.67 -8.57 -2.44
N ARG A 20 -31.46 -9.12 -1.25
CA ARG A 20 -30.71 -10.36 -1.04
C ARG A 20 -31.63 -11.36 -0.38
N ILE A 21 -31.72 -12.54 -0.98
CA ILE A 21 -32.50 -13.68 -0.48
C ILE A 21 -31.50 -14.77 -0.11
N SER A 22 -31.56 -15.26 1.12
CA SER A 22 -30.67 -16.31 1.60
C SER A 22 -31.41 -17.29 2.48
N ARG A 23 -31.08 -18.58 2.36
CA ARG A 23 -31.68 -19.64 3.17
C ARG A 23 -31.46 -19.44 4.67
N THR A 24 -30.33 -18.85 5.07
CA THR A 24 -29.96 -18.66 6.49
C THR A 24 -30.20 -17.26 7.04
N GLY A 25 -30.25 -16.24 6.18
CA GLY A 25 -30.38 -14.83 6.59
C GLY A 25 -31.68 -14.16 6.12
N GLY A 26 -32.59 -14.91 5.52
CA GLY A 26 -33.88 -14.43 5.03
C GLY A 26 -33.76 -13.50 3.83
N ILE A 27 -34.80 -12.67 3.67
CA ILE A 27 -34.90 -11.61 2.65
C ILE A 27 -34.43 -10.30 3.29
N SER A 28 -33.58 -9.55 2.59
CA SER A 28 -33.15 -8.22 3.02
C SER A 28 -33.17 -7.26 1.85
N ALA A 29 -33.71 -6.07 2.06
CA ALA A 29 -33.65 -4.99 1.08
C ALA A 29 -32.65 -3.92 1.55
N THR A 30 -31.82 -3.42 0.64
CA THR A 30 -30.83 -2.37 0.90
C THR A 30 -30.92 -1.28 -0.16
N LYS A 31 -31.02 -0.03 0.27
CA LYS A 31 -30.91 1.14 -0.62
C LYS A 31 -29.80 2.05 -0.09
N THR A 32 -28.87 2.42 -0.97
CA THR A 32 -27.80 3.36 -0.65
C THR A 32 -27.97 4.61 -1.49
N ILE A 33 -28.00 5.77 -0.83
CA ILE A 33 -28.08 7.09 -1.45
C ILE A 33 -26.79 7.81 -1.11
N SER A 34 -26.00 8.17 -2.12
CA SER A 34 -24.75 8.91 -1.95
C SER A 34 -24.77 10.20 -2.78
N LYS A 35 -24.56 11.35 -2.13
CA LYS A 35 -24.52 12.66 -2.77
C LYS A 35 -23.46 13.54 -2.10
N GLY A 36 -22.56 14.14 -2.88
CA GLY A 36 -21.66 15.21 -2.42
C GLY A 36 -20.81 14.90 -1.19
N GLY A 37 -20.38 13.65 -1.00
CA GLY A 37 -19.60 13.23 0.17
C GLY A 37 -20.42 12.71 1.36
N TYR A 38 -21.74 12.80 1.31
CA TYR A 38 -22.64 12.13 2.25
C TYR A 38 -23.14 10.83 1.63
N SER A 39 -23.28 9.79 2.46
CA SER A 39 -23.90 8.54 2.06
C SER A 39 -24.78 7.99 3.17
N THR A 40 -26.00 7.62 2.82
CA THR A 40 -26.97 7.01 3.71
C THR A 40 -27.37 5.66 3.13
N THR A 41 -27.13 4.59 3.87
CA THR A 41 -27.59 3.23 3.53
C THR A 41 -28.67 2.82 4.50
N ILE A 42 -29.81 2.40 3.97
CA ILE A 42 -30.92 1.84 4.74
C ILE A 42 -31.01 0.36 4.37
N ASN A 43 -30.98 -0.51 5.36
CA ASN A 43 -31.14 -1.95 5.21
C ASN A 43 -32.22 -2.46 6.17
N THR A 44 -33.13 -3.30 5.67
CA THR A 44 -34.26 -3.83 6.47
C THR A 44 -33.83 -4.61 7.71
N ASN A 45 -32.74 -5.37 7.64
CA ASN A 45 -32.30 -6.27 8.72
C ASN A 45 -31.22 -5.64 9.60
N HIS A 46 -30.60 -4.56 9.13
CA HIS A 46 -29.39 -4.01 9.72
C HIS A 46 -29.50 -2.53 10.07
N GLY A 47 -30.66 -1.92 9.79
CA GLY A 47 -30.98 -0.52 10.10
C GLY A 47 -30.27 0.47 9.19
N VAL A 48 -30.03 1.66 9.72
CA VAL A 48 -29.47 2.80 9.01
C VAL A 48 -27.96 2.94 9.26
N ARG A 49 -27.25 3.31 8.20
CA ARG A 49 -25.83 3.66 8.21
C ARG A 49 -25.66 5.01 7.53
N LEU A 50 -25.16 5.98 8.27
CA LEU A 50 -24.87 7.34 7.82
C LEU A 50 -23.37 7.52 7.74
N HIS A 51 -22.87 8.13 6.67
CA HIS A 51 -21.47 8.53 6.57
C HIS A 51 -21.34 9.90 5.92
N LYS A 52 -20.36 10.66 6.40
CA LYS A 52 -19.88 11.92 5.85
C LYS A 52 -18.39 11.79 5.57
N ARG A 53 -17.99 12.05 4.33
CA ARG A 53 -16.60 12.18 3.92
C ARG A 53 -16.08 13.54 4.39
N LEU A 54 -14.94 13.54 5.06
CA LEU A 54 -14.28 14.77 5.53
C LEU A 54 -13.26 15.25 4.49
N PHE A 55 -12.41 14.33 4.05
CA PHE A 55 -11.39 14.56 3.03
C PHE A 55 -11.07 13.24 2.31
N LYS A 56 -10.24 13.29 1.26
CA LYS A 56 -9.85 12.09 0.51
C LYS A 56 -9.15 11.11 1.47
N GLY A 57 -9.81 9.97 1.71
CA GLY A 57 -9.32 8.95 2.64
C GLY A 57 -9.94 8.98 4.04
N ALA A 58 -10.55 10.07 4.50
CA ALA A 58 -11.18 10.13 5.82
C ALA A 58 -12.70 10.31 5.75
N ARG A 59 -13.39 9.52 6.57
CA ARG A 59 -14.84 9.61 6.74
C ARG A 59 -15.23 9.36 8.20
N MET A 60 -16.29 10.01 8.60
CA MET A 60 -16.99 9.75 9.85
C MET A 60 -18.40 9.27 9.56
N GLY A 61 -19.05 8.61 10.51
CA GLY A 61 -20.41 8.14 10.32
C GLY A 61 -20.96 7.41 11.52
N PHE A 62 -22.21 6.99 11.42
CA PHE A 62 -22.88 6.18 12.40
C PHE A 62 -23.43 4.92 11.72
N GLN A 63 -23.23 3.77 12.36
CA GLN A 63 -23.82 2.52 11.92
C GLN A 63 -24.44 1.82 13.12
N ARG A 64 -25.75 1.57 13.07
CA ARG A 64 -26.49 0.92 14.18
C ARG A 64 -26.21 1.60 15.53
N GLY A 65 -26.28 2.93 15.57
CA GLY A 65 -25.99 3.74 16.77
C GLY A 65 -24.51 3.96 17.10
N ASN A 66 -23.58 3.20 16.50
CA ASN A 66 -22.16 3.33 16.81
C ASN A 66 -21.45 4.33 15.90
N PHE A 67 -20.75 5.30 16.50
CA PHE A 67 -19.87 6.23 15.78
C PHE A 67 -18.65 5.50 15.19
N GLN A 68 -18.41 5.70 13.90
CA GLN A 68 -17.27 5.19 13.16
C GLN A 68 -16.48 6.33 12.55
N PHE A 69 -15.22 6.42 12.95
CA PHE A 69 -14.21 7.22 12.26
C PHE A 69 -13.25 6.29 11.53
N ILE A 70 -13.04 6.53 10.24
CA ILE A 70 -12.17 5.71 9.38
C ILE A 70 -11.36 6.64 8.48
N GLY A 71 -10.05 6.64 8.67
CA GLY A 71 -9.04 7.20 7.77
C GLY A 71 -8.30 6.08 7.04
N ARG A 72 -8.15 6.19 5.73
CA ARG A 72 -7.38 5.28 4.87
C ARG A 72 -6.63 6.11 3.86
N PHE A 73 -5.31 6.17 4.02
CA PHE A 73 -4.40 6.93 3.19
C PHE A 73 -3.46 5.96 2.52
N ASN A 74 -3.44 5.98 1.19
CA ASN A 74 -2.58 5.13 0.39
C ASN A 74 -1.65 6.04 -0.39
N SER A 75 -0.35 5.89 -0.18
CA SER A 75 0.70 6.58 -0.94
C SER A 75 1.71 5.54 -1.42
N GLY A 76 1.54 5.10 -2.67
CA GLY A 76 2.37 4.07 -3.29
C GLY A 76 2.42 2.76 -2.45
N PRO A 77 3.60 2.29 -2.04
CA PRO A 77 3.75 1.07 -1.25
C PRO A 77 3.27 1.26 0.21
N PHE A 78 3.13 2.50 0.70
CA PHE A 78 2.73 2.77 2.07
C PHE A 78 1.22 2.94 2.20
N GLN A 79 0.64 2.26 3.19
CA GLN A 79 -0.78 2.36 3.54
C GLN A 79 -0.90 2.72 5.02
N PHE A 80 -1.55 3.84 5.29
CA PHE A 80 -1.84 4.30 6.64
C PHE A 80 -3.35 4.25 6.90
N ASN A 81 -3.73 3.57 7.95
CA ASN A 81 -5.11 3.41 8.37
C ASN A 81 -5.29 3.98 9.77
N ILE A 82 -6.32 4.77 9.95
CA ILE A 82 -6.72 5.35 11.23
C ILE A 82 -8.15 4.92 11.49
N SER A 83 -8.45 4.54 12.73
CA SER A 83 -9.81 4.23 13.15
C SER A 83 -10.01 4.58 14.61
N LYS A 84 -11.26 4.55 15.08
CA LYS A 84 -11.57 4.70 16.52
C LYS A 84 -10.77 3.73 17.41
N GLY A 85 -10.44 2.55 16.90
CA GLY A 85 -9.66 1.53 17.61
C GLY A 85 -8.13 1.62 17.44
N GLY A 86 -7.61 2.71 16.86
CA GLY A 86 -6.18 2.97 16.72
C GLY A 86 -5.70 3.10 15.27
N VAL A 87 -4.39 3.22 15.13
CA VAL A 87 -3.66 3.45 13.88
C VAL A 87 -2.94 2.18 13.41
N SER A 88 -2.78 2.02 12.10
CA SER A 88 -1.93 0.99 11.51
C SER A 88 -1.27 1.44 10.22
N THR A 89 0.00 1.10 10.06
CA THR A 89 0.81 1.35 8.87
C THR A 89 1.22 0.01 8.27
N SER A 90 1.13 -0.10 6.95
CA SER A 90 1.62 -1.26 6.22
C SER A 90 2.36 -0.87 4.95
N ILE A 91 3.31 -1.73 4.57
CA ILE A 91 4.15 -1.62 3.39
C ILE A 91 3.77 -2.76 2.46
N LYS A 92 3.36 -2.45 1.23
CA LYS A 92 2.90 -3.40 0.22
C LYS A 92 3.93 -3.53 -0.89
N ASN A 93 4.26 -4.78 -1.21
CA ASN A 93 5.14 -5.17 -2.32
C ASN A 93 4.42 -6.19 -3.22
N ASN A 94 5.02 -6.52 -4.36
CA ASN A 94 4.47 -7.54 -5.28
C ASN A 94 4.30 -8.92 -4.62
N ARG A 95 5.17 -9.25 -3.67
CA ARG A 95 5.15 -10.51 -2.92
C ARG A 95 4.20 -10.50 -1.72
N GLY A 96 3.61 -9.37 -1.32
CA GLY A 96 2.78 -9.35 -0.11
C GLY A 96 2.67 -8.00 0.59
N SER A 97 2.36 -8.03 1.88
CA SER A 97 2.21 -6.83 2.71
C SER A 97 2.75 -7.06 4.11
N TYR A 98 3.61 -6.15 4.57
CA TYR A 98 4.10 -6.11 5.94
C TYR A 98 3.33 -5.07 6.75
N ASN A 99 2.82 -5.41 7.93
CA ASN A 99 2.20 -4.44 8.83
C ASN A 99 3.13 -4.18 10.03
N LEU A 100 3.48 -2.91 10.24
CA LEU A 100 4.47 -2.50 11.24
C LEU A 100 3.94 -2.69 12.67
N PHE A 101 2.68 -2.33 12.92
CA PHE A 101 2.09 -2.41 14.25
C PHE A 101 1.43 -3.75 14.56
N LYS A 102 1.07 -4.52 13.53
CA LYS A 102 0.37 -5.81 13.69
C LYS A 102 1.02 -6.90 12.83
N PRO A 103 2.15 -7.49 13.25
CA PRO A 103 2.89 -8.47 12.45
C PRO A 103 2.05 -9.69 12.04
N ARG A 104 1.10 -10.12 12.89
CA ARG A 104 0.20 -11.25 12.59
C ARG A 104 -0.75 -10.98 11.41
N SER A 105 -0.94 -9.72 11.03
CA SER A 105 -1.77 -9.33 9.88
C SER A 105 -0.99 -9.26 8.57
N SER A 106 0.32 -9.50 8.60
CA SER A 106 1.17 -9.55 7.41
C SER A 106 0.83 -10.75 6.52
N SER A 107 1.12 -10.62 5.22
CA SER A 107 0.92 -11.68 4.24
C SER A 107 2.06 -11.73 3.23
N PHE A 108 2.40 -12.94 2.79
CA PHE A 108 3.46 -13.20 1.83
C PHE A 108 2.97 -14.23 0.81
N LYS A 109 3.30 -14.02 -0.46
CA LYS A 109 2.92 -14.87 -1.59
C LYS A 109 4.17 -15.43 -2.24
N LEU A 110 4.23 -16.75 -2.34
CA LEU A 110 5.31 -17.48 -3.00
C LEU A 110 4.70 -18.61 -3.82
N GLY A 111 5.00 -18.66 -5.12
CA GLY A 111 4.50 -19.71 -6.02
C GLY A 111 2.97 -19.82 -6.09
N GLY A 112 2.23 -18.71 -5.96
CA GLY A 112 0.76 -18.71 -5.94
C GLY A 112 0.12 -19.00 -4.59
N ILE A 113 0.88 -19.49 -3.60
CA ILE A 113 0.40 -19.77 -2.25
C ILE A 113 0.54 -18.52 -1.39
N GLN A 114 -0.55 -18.11 -0.72
CA GLN A 114 -0.55 -16.98 0.21
C GLN A 114 -0.39 -17.47 1.66
N ILE A 115 0.79 -17.23 2.24
CA ILE A 115 1.09 -17.44 3.64
C ILE A 115 0.66 -16.20 4.44
N ARG A 116 0.04 -16.39 5.60
CA ARG A 116 -0.41 -15.32 6.51
C ARG A 116 0.07 -15.57 7.93
N GLY A 117 0.11 -14.53 8.75
CA GLY A 117 0.47 -14.65 10.17
C GLY A 117 1.93 -14.31 10.46
N LYS A 118 2.45 -14.82 11.59
CA LYS A 118 3.81 -14.51 12.07
C LYS A 118 4.89 -14.90 11.05
N ASN A 119 4.77 -16.08 10.43
CA ASN A 119 5.73 -16.58 9.45
C ASN A 119 5.75 -15.69 8.19
N ALA A 120 4.61 -15.15 7.78
CA ALA A 120 4.53 -14.22 6.67
C ALA A 120 5.22 -12.89 6.97
N ALA A 121 5.16 -12.42 8.23
CA ALA A 121 5.86 -11.21 8.65
C ALA A 121 7.38 -11.37 8.54
N ILE A 122 7.91 -12.52 8.99
CA ILE A 122 9.34 -12.83 8.91
C ILE A 122 9.78 -12.87 7.45
N LEU A 123 9.09 -13.65 6.60
CA LEU A 123 9.41 -13.76 5.17
C LEU A 123 9.38 -12.41 4.44
N GLN A 124 8.36 -11.59 4.73
CA GLN A 124 8.22 -10.28 4.12
C GLN A 124 9.32 -9.32 4.60
N LEU A 125 9.74 -9.40 5.86
CA LEU A 125 10.84 -8.60 6.41
C LEU A 125 12.18 -9.00 5.78
N THR A 126 12.46 -10.30 5.66
CA THR A 126 13.66 -10.80 4.97
C THR A 126 13.68 -10.36 3.50
N PHE A 127 12.54 -10.43 2.80
CA PHE A 127 12.43 -9.96 1.42
C PHE A 127 12.67 -8.45 1.29
N LEU A 128 12.12 -7.65 2.21
CA LEU A 128 12.34 -6.21 2.26
C LEU A 128 13.82 -5.88 2.52
N ALA A 129 14.46 -6.56 3.48
CA ALA A 129 15.87 -6.38 3.78
C ALA A 129 16.76 -6.72 2.59
N PHE A 130 16.53 -7.87 1.93
CA PHE A 130 17.28 -8.26 0.74
C PHE A 130 17.10 -7.27 -0.42
N SER A 131 15.86 -6.83 -0.66
CA SER A 131 15.58 -5.82 -1.70
C SER A 131 16.28 -4.49 -1.42
N LEU A 132 16.37 -4.10 -0.14
CA LEU A 132 17.05 -2.89 0.30
C LEU A 132 18.56 -2.99 0.07
N VAL A 133 19.18 -4.13 0.40
CA VAL A 133 20.62 -4.36 0.13
C VAL A 133 20.93 -4.25 -1.36
N LEU A 134 20.14 -4.90 -2.23
CA LEU A 134 20.33 -4.80 -3.67
C LEU A 134 20.18 -3.35 -4.19
N ASN A 135 19.21 -2.61 -3.66
CA ASN A 135 19.03 -1.21 -4.03
C ASN A 135 20.19 -0.34 -3.56
N ILE A 136 20.76 -0.59 -2.39
CA ILE A 136 21.97 0.12 -1.92
C ILE A 136 23.16 -0.18 -2.84
N LEU A 137 23.37 -1.45 -3.20
CA LEU A 137 24.45 -1.81 -4.12
C LEU A 137 24.29 -1.15 -5.48
N ASN A 138 23.07 -1.16 -6.03
CA ASN A 138 22.76 -0.44 -7.27
C ASN A 138 23.02 1.06 -7.11
N PHE A 139 22.57 1.68 -6.02
CA PHE A 139 22.81 3.10 -5.77
C PHE A 139 24.31 3.42 -5.72
N LEU A 140 25.09 2.64 -4.98
CA LEU A 140 26.54 2.79 -4.89
C LEU A 140 27.23 2.63 -6.24
N TRP A 141 26.78 1.68 -7.06
CA TRP A 141 27.28 1.49 -8.42
C TRP A 141 27.05 2.74 -9.28
N HIS A 142 25.81 3.22 -9.36
CA HIS A 142 25.47 4.40 -10.15
C HIS A 142 26.19 5.65 -9.62
N PHE A 143 26.31 5.77 -8.30
CA PHE A 143 27.04 6.86 -7.66
C PHE A 143 28.53 6.84 -8.02
N SER A 144 29.16 5.66 -7.98
CA SER A 144 30.56 5.47 -8.39
C SER A 144 30.79 5.83 -9.85
N VAL A 145 29.94 5.33 -10.76
CA VAL A 145 30.00 5.66 -12.20
C VAL A 145 29.85 7.17 -12.41
N THR A 146 28.94 7.82 -11.68
CA THR A 146 28.73 9.26 -11.78
C THR A 146 29.97 10.04 -11.31
N ILE A 147 30.61 9.62 -10.23
CA ILE A 147 31.86 10.24 -9.74
C ILE A 147 32.98 10.07 -10.77
N LEU A 148 33.17 8.86 -11.30
CA LEU A 148 34.19 8.59 -12.32
C LEU A 148 33.96 9.44 -13.58
N TRP A 149 32.69 9.59 -13.99
CA TRP A 149 32.31 10.42 -15.13
C TRP A 149 32.60 11.91 -14.89
N LEU A 150 32.25 12.43 -13.71
CA LEU A 150 32.54 13.82 -13.32
C LEU A 150 34.04 14.08 -13.21
N PHE A 151 34.79 13.11 -12.70
CA PHE A 151 36.25 13.17 -12.65
C PHE A 151 36.84 13.23 -14.07
N PHE A 152 36.42 12.34 -14.97
CA PHE A 152 36.84 12.35 -16.37
C PHE A 152 36.54 13.68 -17.06
N LEU A 153 35.32 14.23 -16.88
CA LEU A 153 34.93 15.54 -17.40
C LEU A 153 35.82 16.66 -16.86
N SER A 154 36.14 16.62 -15.56
CA SER A 154 36.99 17.63 -14.92
C SER A 154 38.42 17.60 -15.48
N VAL A 155 39.00 16.40 -15.64
CA VAL A 155 40.33 16.23 -16.26
C VAL A 155 40.32 16.72 -17.70
N LYS A 156 39.31 16.32 -18.50
CA LYS A 156 39.18 16.75 -19.90
C LYS A 156 39.09 18.26 -20.00
N TRP A 157 38.23 18.89 -19.21
CA TRP A 157 38.09 20.35 -19.18
C TRP A 157 39.42 21.05 -18.83
N PHE A 158 40.16 20.51 -17.86
CA PHE A 158 41.46 21.05 -17.48
C PHE A 158 42.50 20.95 -18.60
N VAL A 159 42.54 19.81 -19.30
CA VAL A 159 43.41 19.63 -20.48
C VAL A 159 43.03 20.60 -21.61
N ASP A 160 41.74 20.71 -21.94
CA ASP A 160 41.25 21.63 -22.97
C ASP A 160 41.57 23.10 -22.61
N PHE A 161 41.44 23.46 -21.33
CA PHE A 161 41.83 24.77 -20.81
C PHE A 161 43.32 25.05 -21.00
N LEU A 162 44.20 24.11 -20.63
CA LEU A 162 45.65 24.25 -20.82
C LEU A 162 46.03 24.37 -22.30
N ILE A 163 45.44 23.56 -23.18
CA ILE A 163 45.67 23.63 -24.62
C ILE A 163 45.23 24.99 -25.17
N GLY A 164 44.05 25.48 -24.76
CA GLY A 164 43.54 26.80 -25.12
C GLY A 164 44.46 27.92 -24.66
N PHE A 165 44.94 27.85 -23.42
CA PHE A 165 45.88 28.81 -22.85
C PHE A 165 47.22 28.84 -23.61
N TYR A 166 47.81 27.67 -23.87
CA TYR A 166 49.07 27.55 -24.62
C TYR A 166 48.96 28.10 -26.05
N LYS A 167 47.87 27.77 -26.76
CA LYS A 167 47.61 28.32 -28.10
C LYS A 167 47.46 29.84 -28.05
N GLY A 168 46.71 30.37 -27.08
CA GLY A 168 46.52 31.81 -26.91
C GLY A 168 47.84 32.55 -26.64
N TYR A 169 48.73 31.97 -25.85
CA TYR A 169 50.06 32.53 -25.59
C TYR A 169 50.93 32.57 -26.87
N LYS A 170 51.00 31.44 -27.60
CA LYS A 170 51.81 31.31 -28.83
C LYS A 170 51.35 32.23 -29.97
N THR A 171 50.05 32.49 -30.10
CA THR A 171 49.51 33.42 -31.10
C THR A 171 49.87 34.88 -30.81
N LYS A 172 50.19 35.23 -29.56
CA LYS A 172 50.55 36.60 -29.15
C LYS A 172 52.02 36.96 -29.45
N GLU A 173 52.87 35.96 -29.68
CA GLU A 173 54.30 36.11 -30.03
C GLU A 173 54.57 36.17 -31.55
N ARG A 174 53.52 36.14 -32.38
CA ARG A 174 53.58 36.30 -33.85
C ARG A 174 52.93 37.62 -34.25
#